data_AF-A0A2V7DYT7-F1
#
_entry.id   AF-A0A2V7DYT7-F1
#
_cell.length_a   1.000
_cell.length_b   1.000
_cell.length_c   1.000
_cell.angle_alpha   90.00
_cell.angle_beta   90.00
_cell.angle_gamma   90.00
#
_symmetry.space_group_name_H-M   'P 1'
#
loop_
_entity.id
_entity.type
_entity.pdbx_description
1 polymer ?
#
loop_
_entity_poly.entity_id
_entity_poly.type
_entity_poly.pdbx_seq_one_letter_code
_entity_poly.pdbx_strand_id
1 'polypeptide(L)'
;MNQIIVVIVSVLLAGCATGATSTDSAGARKELPRTIAVLPLVPPAKDREEPARIVGRTLYGSLAATPYDVLKPQVVEERLVRASLGDPRVAAAKDASELARILGVDGIVYGELTHWDRIFVGIYAQVASGAHIRLVNARTGQTLFERNEVRRSHAGGLATDPVSAAIQIAQSALKLREIELIRASDDLVRALVKDLPTPPILEARRPPAFSYVASDAAGRLLKLGDTVAVLAEGQPGAIGSFDIVPLVKNLAMEETREGVYVGRYQIKPGENAAQAFVVARIADRGGRVSEREDVLGNFTVDTLPPATPARLSVSLKDRTIEVSWERNSESDLAGYHVYRSDSALTGFQMIASPEAPLHHESFDRLAFYRVAAVDRAGNESPPSPSVALPVLASSLTGVIDHTSYLLPSQSPYVIESTVTIDAGATLHILPGVTVRFAPGADGIVVKDGALIARGAVDQVIVFTSASARPLPGDFKVAVQMRTKAGPTSLLERIKIEHAAVGVRVGSGSVEVLSADISENLQAGVEVLDTGVLKLSESRIAGHRGGGGVTVQGFGQVLLRRNHISDNGWAVVNYSRNPVDARENWWGTASPPESLFVGDVDRADPLTVEPSLGPR
;
A
#
# COMPACT_ATOMS: atom_id res chain seq x y z
N MET A 1 -3.28 -23.42 -80.94
CA MET A 1 -3.96 -24.62 -80.40
C MET A 1 -4.16 -24.37 -78.92
N ASN A 2 -5.34 -24.18 -78.33
CA ASN A 2 -6.71 -24.38 -78.78
C ASN A 2 -7.59 -23.19 -78.36
N GLN A 3 -8.44 -22.75 -79.28
CA GLN A 3 -9.60 -21.90 -79.07
C GLN A 3 -10.78 -22.75 -78.57
N ILE A 4 -11.59 -22.25 -77.63
CA ILE A 4 -13.04 -22.56 -77.47
C ILE A 4 -13.68 -21.32 -76.82
N ILE A 5 -14.27 -20.41 -77.59
CA ILE A 5 -15.70 -20.26 -77.95
C ILE A 5 -16.55 -19.56 -76.88
N VAL A 6 -17.08 -18.43 -77.32
CA VAL A 6 -18.08 -17.52 -76.74
C VAL A 6 -19.48 -18.14 -76.76
N VAL A 7 -20.31 -17.91 -75.74
CA VAL A 7 -21.74 -17.64 -75.94
C VAL A 7 -22.20 -16.52 -74.99
N ILE A 8 -22.61 -15.42 -75.63
CA ILE A 8 -23.34 -14.27 -75.10
C ILE A 8 -24.83 -14.59 -75.21
N VAL A 9 -25.61 -14.28 -74.16
CA VAL A 9 -27.05 -14.05 -74.30
C VAL A 9 -27.40 -12.71 -73.65
N SER A 10 -27.68 -11.76 -74.52
CA SER A 10 -28.28 -10.45 -74.23
C SER A 10 -29.79 -10.57 -74.41
N VAL A 11 -30.58 -10.02 -73.49
CA VAL A 11 -31.97 -9.61 -73.75
C VAL A 11 -32.12 -8.14 -73.36
N LEU A 12 -32.50 -7.36 -74.36
CA LEU A 12 -32.80 -5.93 -74.38
C LEU A 12 -34.16 -5.60 -73.74
N LEU A 13 -34.31 -4.34 -73.30
CA LEU A 13 -35.40 -3.39 -73.61
C LEU A 13 -35.15 -2.11 -72.77
N ALA A 14 -34.54 -1.06 -73.33
CA ALA A 14 -35.11 0.04 -74.13
C ALA A 14 -35.70 1.19 -73.27
N GLY A 15 -35.18 2.41 -73.47
CA GLY A 15 -35.73 3.64 -72.88
C GLY A 15 -34.93 4.91 -73.16
N CYS A 16 -35.00 5.39 -74.40
CA CYS A 16 -34.70 6.71 -74.97
C CYS A 16 -33.83 7.75 -74.23
N ALA A 17 -32.76 8.18 -74.93
CA ALA A 17 -32.13 9.48 -74.76
C ALA A 17 -32.91 10.57 -75.53
N THR A 18 -33.11 11.74 -74.92
CA THR A 18 -33.44 12.98 -75.63
C THR A 18 -32.83 14.19 -74.94
N GLY A 19 -32.00 14.91 -75.70
CA GLY A 19 -31.98 16.38 -75.72
C GLY A 19 -31.18 17.09 -74.64
N ALA A 20 -29.98 17.54 -75.01
CA ALA A 20 -29.38 18.70 -74.39
C ALA A 20 -30.23 19.94 -74.71
N THR A 21 -30.63 20.67 -73.67
CA THR A 21 -31.03 22.07 -73.75
C THR A 21 -30.21 22.86 -72.74
N SER A 22 -29.42 23.78 -73.25
CA SER A 22 -28.86 24.88 -72.50
C SER A 22 -30.00 25.77 -71.99
N THR A 23 -30.12 25.90 -70.67
CA THR A 23 -30.79 27.04 -70.04
C THR A 23 -29.81 27.70 -69.10
N ASP A 24 -29.26 28.80 -69.59
CA ASP A 24 -28.70 29.85 -68.77
C ASP A 24 -29.81 30.40 -67.85
N SER A 25 -29.58 30.38 -66.54
CA SER A 25 -30.15 31.38 -65.64
C SER A 25 -29.36 31.42 -64.33
N ALA A 26 -28.43 32.37 -64.29
CA ALA A 26 -28.01 33.05 -63.08
C ALA A 26 -29.25 33.54 -62.29
N GLY A 27 -29.75 32.73 -61.36
CA GLY A 27 -31.04 32.98 -60.71
C GLY A 27 -31.34 32.15 -59.46
N ALA A 28 -30.36 31.86 -58.61
CA ALA A 28 -30.57 31.49 -57.20
C ALA A 28 -29.25 31.60 -56.43
N ARG A 29 -28.89 32.77 -55.90
CA ARG A 29 -27.93 32.83 -54.79
C ARG A 29 -28.61 32.13 -53.61
N LYS A 30 -28.30 30.85 -53.36
CA LYS A 30 -28.69 30.18 -52.10
C LYS A 30 -28.16 31.04 -50.95
N GLU A 31 -29.05 31.66 -50.18
CA GLU A 31 -28.68 32.39 -48.97
C GLU A 31 -28.14 31.40 -47.94
N LEU A 32 -26.82 31.27 -47.88
CA LEU A 32 -26.15 30.45 -46.87
C LEU A 32 -26.19 31.17 -45.52
N PRO A 33 -26.51 30.47 -44.41
CA PRO A 33 -26.49 31.06 -43.08
C PRO A 33 -25.08 31.51 -42.71
N ARG A 34 -24.96 32.55 -41.87
CA ARG A 34 -23.65 33.00 -41.37
C ARG A 34 -23.31 32.35 -40.03
N THR A 35 -24.31 32.25 -39.15
CA THR A 35 -24.22 31.60 -37.85
C THR A 35 -24.90 30.24 -37.90
N ILE A 36 -24.25 29.21 -37.37
CA ILE A 36 -24.82 27.86 -37.29
C ILE A 36 -24.64 27.25 -35.90
N ALA A 37 -25.55 26.36 -35.52
CA ALA A 37 -25.40 25.52 -34.32
C ALA A 37 -25.44 24.03 -34.71
N VAL A 38 -24.53 23.26 -34.11
CA VAL A 38 -24.53 21.80 -34.21
C VAL A 38 -25.33 21.25 -33.04
N LEU A 39 -26.45 20.61 -33.32
CA LEU A 39 -27.23 19.94 -32.28
C LEU A 39 -26.48 18.70 -31.77
N PRO A 40 -26.71 18.30 -30.49
CA PRO A 40 -26.27 16.99 -30.01
C PRO A 40 -26.74 15.88 -30.95
N LEU A 41 -25.81 15.01 -31.37
CA LEU A 41 -26.13 13.93 -32.30
C LEU A 41 -27.10 12.94 -31.65
N VAL A 42 -28.11 12.51 -32.39
CA VAL A 42 -29.04 11.48 -31.94
C VAL A 42 -28.35 10.11 -31.98
N PRO A 43 -28.25 9.38 -30.85
CA PRO A 43 -27.66 8.05 -30.84
C PRO A 43 -28.69 6.99 -31.29
N PRO A 44 -28.25 5.91 -31.98
CA PRO A 44 -29.14 4.85 -32.47
C PRO A 44 -29.78 4.06 -31.31
N ALA A 45 -29.06 3.94 -30.19
CA ALA A 45 -29.51 3.32 -28.95
C ALA A 45 -28.92 4.05 -27.72
N LYS A 46 -29.54 3.90 -26.54
CA LYS A 46 -29.14 4.61 -25.31
C LYS A 46 -27.71 4.31 -24.85
N ASP A 47 -27.21 3.10 -25.11
CA ASP A 47 -25.83 2.68 -24.80
C ASP A 47 -24.77 3.33 -25.72
N ARG A 48 -25.18 4.14 -26.69
CA ARG A 48 -24.31 4.80 -27.69
C ARG A 48 -24.25 6.33 -27.56
N GLU A 49 -24.60 6.87 -26.40
CA GLU A 49 -24.52 8.31 -26.10
C GLU A 49 -23.09 8.86 -26.13
N GLU A 50 -22.13 8.14 -25.53
CA GLU A 50 -20.72 8.56 -25.51
C GLU A 50 -20.10 8.66 -26.92
N PRO A 51 -20.26 7.67 -27.82
CA PRO A 51 -19.92 7.79 -29.23
C PRO A 51 -20.52 9.01 -29.93
N ALA A 52 -21.82 9.24 -29.76
CA ALA A 52 -22.51 10.36 -30.39
C ALA A 52 -21.95 11.72 -29.90
N ARG A 53 -21.60 11.79 -28.61
CA ARG A 53 -20.92 12.95 -28.02
C ARG A 53 -19.53 13.18 -28.61
N ILE A 54 -18.73 12.13 -28.78
CA ILE A 54 -17.39 12.22 -29.40
C ILE A 54 -17.52 12.74 -30.85
N VAL A 55 -18.37 12.13 -31.66
CA VAL A 55 -18.59 12.53 -33.06
C VAL A 55 -19.15 13.95 -33.16
N GLY A 56 -20.08 14.33 -32.28
CA GLY A 56 -20.61 15.69 -32.24
C GLY A 56 -19.58 16.75 -31.92
N ARG A 57 -18.68 16.48 -30.95
CA ARG A 57 -17.57 17.38 -30.62
C ARG A 57 -16.55 17.46 -31.76
N THR A 58 -16.24 16.35 -32.42
CA THR A 58 -15.37 16.34 -33.61
C THR A 58 -16.00 17.14 -34.76
N LEU A 59 -17.31 16.99 -35.00
CA LEU A 59 -18.06 17.72 -36.02
C LEU A 59 -18.05 19.23 -35.76
N TYR A 60 -18.27 19.64 -34.51
CA TYR A 60 -18.11 21.03 -34.10
C TYR A 60 -16.70 21.55 -34.44
N GLY A 61 -15.65 20.82 -34.04
CA GLY A 61 -14.27 21.24 -34.30
C GLY A 61 -13.96 21.40 -35.79
N SER A 62 -14.47 20.49 -36.63
CA SER A 62 -14.30 20.59 -38.08
C SER A 62 -15.09 21.74 -38.71
N LEU A 63 -16.31 22.01 -38.23
CA LEU A 63 -17.13 23.13 -38.73
C LEU A 63 -16.60 24.49 -38.25
N ALA A 64 -16.04 24.57 -37.05
CA ALA A 64 -15.38 25.77 -36.54
C ALA A 64 -14.13 26.16 -37.36
N ALA A 65 -13.57 25.22 -38.13
CA ALA A 65 -12.49 25.48 -39.08
C ALA A 65 -12.99 25.98 -40.46
N THR A 66 -14.30 26.09 -40.66
CA THR A 66 -14.93 26.64 -41.89
C THR A 66 -15.31 28.12 -41.71
N PRO A 67 -15.74 28.84 -42.77
CA PRO A 67 -16.16 30.24 -42.68
C PRO A 67 -17.48 30.50 -41.92
N TYR A 68 -18.10 29.47 -41.34
CA TYR A 68 -19.30 29.63 -40.52
C TYR A 68 -18.94 30.10 -39.11
N ASP A 69 -19.78 30.96 -38.53
CA ASP A 69 -19.72 31.28 -37.10
C ASP A 69 -20.48 30.19 -36.31
N VAL A 70 -19.74 29.28 -35.70
CA VAL A 70 -20.30 28.07 -35.07
C VAL A 70 -20.39 28.25 -33.56
N LEU A 71 -21.61 28.14 -33.02
CA LEU A 71 -21.86 28.26 -31.59
C LEU A 71 -21.13 27.14 -30.80
N LYS A 72 -20.44 27.50 -29.71
CA LYS A 72 -19.72 26.54 -28.85
C LYS A 72 -20.67 25.46 -28.29
N PRO A 73 -20.27 24.17 -28.22
CA PRO A 73 -21.15 23.09 -27.78
C PRO A 73 -21.74 23.30 -26.39
N GLN A 74 -20.95 23.83 -25.44
CA GLN A 74 -21.41 24.11 -24.08
C GLN A 74 -22.55 25.14 -24.07
N VAL A 75 -22.49 26.14 -24.96
CA VAL A 75 -23.52 27.18 -25.08
C VAL A 75 -24.78 26.61 -25.73
N VAL A 76 -24.64 25.70 -26.70
CA VAL A 76 -25.77 24.99 -27.32
C VAL A 76 -26.48 24.11 -26.28
N GLU A 77 -25.74 23.26 -25.57
CA GLU A 77 -26.27 22.38 -24.53
C GLU A 77 -26.97 23.18 -23.43
N GLU A 78 -26.34 24.25 -22.92
CA GLU A 78 -26.93 25.11 -21.89
C GLU A 78 -28.26 25.74 -22.35
N ARG A 79 -28.31 26.28 -23.57
CA ARG A 79 -29.52 26.92 -24.12
C ARG A 79 -30.64 25.91 -24.37
N LEU A 80 -30.31 24.71 -24.88
CA LEU A 80 -31.28 23.64 -25.07
C LEU A 80 -31.84 23.12 -23.74
N VAL A 81 -31.00 22.90 -22.73
CA VAL A 81 -31.43 22.46 -21.40
C VAL A 81 -32.36 23.50 -20.76
N ARG A 82 -32.02 24.79 -20.84
CA ARG A 82 -32.89 25.89 -20.35
C ARG A 82 -34.26 25.93 -21.05
N ALA A 83 -34.32 25.49 -22.30
CA ALA A 83 -35.56 25.37 -23.07
C ALA A 83 -36.27 24.01 -22.90
N SER A 84 -35.83 23.15 -21.96
CA SER A 84 -36.33 21.78 -21.76
C SER A 84 -36.13 20.84 -22.96
N LEU A 85 -35.07 21.08 -23.76
CA LEU A 85 -34.68 20.31 -24.95
C LEU A 85 -33.32 19.62 -24.77
N GLY A 86 -32.96 19.23 -23.54
CA GLY A 86 -31.66 18.60 -23.25
C GLY A 86 -31.47 17.20 -23.85
N ASP A 87 -32.56 16.49 -24.17
CA ASP A 87 -32.51 15.20 -24.86
C ASP A 87 -32.30 15.41 -26.38
N PRO A 88 -31.24 14.85 -27.00
CA PRO A 88 -30.96 14.97 -28.43
C PRO A 88 -32.13 14.59 -29.33
N ARG A 89 -32.93 13.57 -28.95
CA ARG A 89 -34.09 13.10 -29.74
C ARG A 89 -35.21 14.11 -29.72
N VAL A 90 -35.44 14.74 -28.56
CA VAL A 90 -36.47 15.77 -28.39
C VAL A 90 -36.07 17.04 -29.12
N ALA A 91 -34.80 17.44 -29.05
CA ALA A 91 -34.27 18.59 -29.79
C ALA A 91 -34.35 18.37 -31.31
N ALA A 92 -33.98 17.19 -31.80
CA ALA A 92 -33.97 16.89 -33.25
C ALA A 92 -35.37 16.83 -33.89
N ALA A 93 -36.43 16.67 -33.08
CA ALA A 93 -37.82 16.65 -33.53
C ALA A 93 -38.47 18.05 -33.63
N LYS A 94 -37.77 19.11 -33.19
CA LYS A 94 -38.26 20.49 -33.26
C LYS A 94 -38.00 21.14 -34.61
N ASP A 95 -38.81 22.15 -34.94
CA ASP A 95 -38.65 22.92 -36.17
C ASP A 95 -37.38 23.78 -36.14
N ALA A 96 -36.72 23.88 -37.29
CA ALA A 96 -35.45 24.61 -37.42
C ALA A 96 -35.57 26.09 -37.03
N SER A 97 -36.72 26.71 -37.30
CA SER A 97 -36.99 28.12 -36.96
C SER A 97 -37.16 28.35 -35.45
N GLU A 98 -37.70 27.38 -34.72
CA GLU A 98 -37.83 27.42 -33.27
C GLU A 98 -36.47 27.25 -32.60
N LEU A 99 -35.70 26.25 -33.04
CA LEU A 99 -34.34 25.99 -32.56
C LEU A 99 -33.39 27.17 -32.83
N ALA A 100 -33.47 27.76 -34.02
CA ALA A 100 -32.71 28.96 -34.36
C ALA A 100 -33.02 30.15 -33.46
N ARG A 101 -34.27 30.31 -33.04
CA ARG A 101 -34.67 31.38 -32.10
C ARG A 101 -34.12 31.14 -30.70
N ILE A 102 -34.13 29.89 -30.23
CA ILE A 102 -33.58 29.48 -28.92
C ILE A 102 -32.05 29.64 -28.91
N LEU A 103 -31.40 29.23 -30.00
CA LEU A 103 -29.94 29.21 -30.11
C LEU A 103 -29.34 30.51 -30.64
N GLY A 104 -30.14 31.40 -31.23
CA GLY A 104 -29.70 32.67 -31.80
C GLY A 104 -28.84 32.51 -33.06
N VAL A 105 -29.19 31.58 -33.94
CA VAL A 105 -28.41 31.24 -35.15
C VAL A 105 -29.27 31.24 -36.41
N ASP A 106 -28.65 31.37 -37.59
CA ASP A 106 -29.34 31.38 -38.88
C ASP A 106 -29.51 30.00 -39.52
N GLY A 107 -28.72 29.01 -39.07
CA GLY A 107 -28.77 27.64 -39.56
C GLY A 107 -28.60 26.61 -38.47
N ILE A 108 -29.23 25.44 -38.68
CA ILE A 108 -29.17 24.32 -37.74
C ILE A 108 -28.56 23.12 -38.46
N VAL A 109 -27.54 22.52 -37.84
CA VAL A 109 -26.97 21.23 -38.26
C VAL A 109 -27.56 20.15 -37.38
N TYR A 110 -28.39 19.31 -37.99
CA TYR A 110 -28.89 18.08 -37.36
C TYR A 110 -27.94 16.94 -37.69
N GLY A 111 -27.79 16.01 -36.74
CA GLY A 111 -27.00 14.82 -36.94
C GLY A 111 -27.60 13.62 -36.19
N GLU A 112 -27.51 12.46 -36.82
CA GLU A 112 -27.81 11.17 -36.20
C GLU A 112 -26.66 10.20 -36.47
N LEU A 113 -26.31 9.41 -35.46
CA LEU A 113 -25.30 8.37 -35.58
C LEU A 113 -25.97 7.11 -36.12
N THR A 114 -25.56 6.65 -37.30
CA THR A 114 -26.21 5.53 -38.02
C THR A 114 -25.56 4.18 -37.72
N HIS A 115 -24.23 4.15 -37.62
CA HIS A 115 -23.45 2.93 -37.38
C HIS A 115 -22.35 3.19 -36.36
N TRP A 116 -22.14 2.22 -35.48
CA TRP A 116 -21.06 2.26 -34.51
C TRP A 116 -20.64 0.86 -34.06
N ASP A 117 -19.92 0.17 -34.94
CA ASP A 117 -19.44 -1.19 -34.71
C ASP A 117 -17.96 -1.18 -34.37
N ARG A 118 -17.56 -2.00 -33.39
CA ARG A 118 -16.18 -2.08 -32.92
C ARG A 118 -15.74 -3.53 -32.82
N ILE A 119 -14.58 -3.85 -33.40
CA ILE A 119 -13.92 -5.15 -33.27
C ILE A 119 -12.54 -4.91 -32.67
N PHE A 120 -12.26 -5.53 -31.53
CA PHE A 120 -10.97 -5.45 -30.86
C PHE A 120 -10.47 -6.87 -30.57
N VAL A 121 -9.38 -7.29 -31.24
CA VAL A 121 -8.79 -8.62 -31.09
C VAL A 121 -7.27 -8.48 -30.98
N GLY A 122 -6.70 -8.77 -29.80
CA GLY A 122 -5.27 -8.57 -29.54
C GLY A 122 -4.86 -7.10 -29.75
N ILE A 123 -3.85 -6.86 -30.60
CA ILE A 123 -3.39 -5.53 -31.03
C ILE A 123 -4.16 -4.97 -32.24
N TYR A 124 -5.15 -5.71 -32.75
CA TYR A 124 -5.97 -5.29 -33.88
C TYR A 124 -7.24 -4.58 -33.38
N ALA A 125 -7.47 -3.38 -33.90
CA ALA A 125 -8.65 -2.57 -33.64
C ALA A 125 -9.29 -2.16 -34.97
N GLN A 126 -10.60 -2.35 -35.09
CA GLN A 126 -11.37 -1.87 -36.23
C GLN A 126 -12.65 -1.21 -35.74
N VAL A 127 -12.91 0.00 -36.23
CA VAL A 127 -14.10 0.78 -35.90
C VAL A 127 -14.81 1.14 -37.19
N ALA A 128 -16.08 0.77 -37.29
CA ALA A 128 -16.99 1.25 -38.33
C ALA A 128 -17.89 2.32 -37.73
N SER A 129 -17.73 3.56 -38.18
CA SER A 129 -18.51 4.71 -37.73
C SER A 129 -19.27 5.31 -38.89
N GLY A 130 -20.57 5.54 -38.71
CA GLY A 130 -21.42 6.18 -39.70
C GLY A 130 -22.34 7.21 -39.06
N ALA A 131 -22.57 8.30 -39.76
CA ALA A 131 -23.53 9.31 -39.35
C ALA A 131 -24.20 9.95 -40.56
N HIS A 132 -25.37 10.51 -40.31
CA HIS A 132 -26.13 11.27 -41.28
C HIS A 132 -26.30 12.70 -40.75
N ILE A 133 -25.91 13.69 -41.54
CA ILE A 133 -26.04 15.10 -41.18
C ILE A 133 -26.83 15.88 -42.21
N ARG A 134 -27.58 16.88 -41.74
CA ARG A 134 -28.28 17.85 -42.59
C ARG A 134 -28.13 19.26 -42.04
N LEU A 135 -27.73 20.19 -42.91
CA LEU A 135 -27.69 21.63 -42.63
C LEU A 135 -28.95 22.26 -43.21
N VAL A 136 -29.73 22.91 -42.35
CA VAL A 136 -30.99 23.56 -42.71
C VAL A 136 -30.87 25.07 -42.50
N ASN A 137 -31.27 25.87 -43.49
CA ASN A 137 -31.46 27.30 -43.30
C ASN A 137 -32.72 27.51 -42.45
N ALA A 138 -32.55 28.08 -41.25
CA ALA A 138 -33.66 28.19 -40.31
C ALA A 138 -34.69 29.27 -40.67
N ARG A 139 -34.33 30.21 -41.56
CA ARG A 139 -35.23 31.26 -42.04
C ARG A 139 -36.18 30.75 -43.12
N THR A 140 -35.68 29.90 -44.01
CA THR A 140 -36.44 29.37 -45.15
C THR A 140 -36.93 27.94 -44.94
N GLY A 141 -36.43 27.23 -43.92
CA GLY A 141 -36.67 25.81 -43.69
C GLY A 141 -36.00 24.90 -44.73
N GLN A 142 -35.23 25.46 -45.67
CA GLN A 142 -34.65 24.71 -46.77
C GLN A 142 -33.40 23.93 -46.32
N THR A 143 -33.35 22.64 -46.61
CA THR A 143 -32.12 21.84 -46.50
C THR A 143 -31.10 22.33 -47.53
N LEU A 144 -29.99 22.86 -47.03
CA LEU A 144 -28.91 23.39 -47.86
C LEU A 144 -27.89 22.33 -48.23
N PHE A 145 -27.67 21.36 -47.33
CA PHE A 145 -26.73 20.26 -47.47
C PHE A 145 -27.24 19.07 -46.67
N GLU A 146 -27.11 17.88 -47.22
CA GLU A 146 -27.45 16.62 -46.58
C GLU A 146 -26.46 15.57 -47.04
N ARG A 147 -25.93 14.79 -46.09
CA ARG A 147 -24.93 13.76 -46.40
C ARG A 147 -24.99 12.65 -45.37
N ASN A 148 -24.99 11.42 -45.88
CA ASN A 148 -24.85 10.20 -45.10
C ASN A 148 -23.51 9.56 -45.46
N GLU A 149 -22.68 9.25 -44.46
CA GLU A 149 -21.38 8.62 -44.67
C GLU A 149 -21.14 7.51 -43.66
N VAL A 150 -20.40 6.50 -44.11
CA VAL A 150 -19.88 5.41 -43.28
C VAL A 150 -18.39 5.25 -43.59
N ARG A 151 -17.57 5.20 -42.55
CA ARG A 151 -16.13 4.97 -42.64
C ARG A 151 -15.74 3.79 -41.77
N ARG A 152 -14.68 3.10 -42.18
CA ARG A 152 -14.07 2.01 -41.44
C ARG A 152 -12.61 2.37 -41.22
N SER A 153 -12.22 2.55 -39.96
CA SER A 153 -10.80 2.67 -39.56
C SER A 153 -10.29 1.31 -39.08
N HIS A 154 -9.01 1.04 -39.31
CA HIS A 154 -8.32 -0.13 -38.80
C HIS A 154 -6.92 0.22 -38.28
N ALA A 155 -6.50 -0.43 -37.20
CA ALA A 155 -5.14 -0.38 -36.68
C ALA A 155 -4.68 -1.78 -36.24
N GLY A 156 -3.42 -2.11 -36.52
CA GLY A 156 -2.77 -3.36 -36.11
C GLY A 156 -1.74 -3.86 -37.12
N GLY A 157 -0.53 -4.16 -36.63
CA GLY A 157 0.58 -4.74 -37.41
C GLY A 157 1.82 -4.94 -36.53
N LEU A 158 2.59 -6.01 -36.77
CA LEU A 158 3.87 -6.25 -36.09
C LEU A 158 4.94 -5.29 -36.66
N ALA A 159 5.56 -4.52 -35.78
CA ALA A 159 6.58 -3.54 -36.12
C ALA A 159 7.96 -4.18 -36.30
N THR A 160 8.69 -3.82 -37.36
CA THR A 160 10.05 -4.30 -37.65
C THR A 160 11.14 -3.23 -37.48
N ASP A 161 10.81 -2.07 -36.90
CA ASP A 161 11.76 -0.96 -36.73
C ASP A 161 11.67 -0.29 -35.33
N PRO A 162 12.76 0.36 -34.85
CA PRO A 162 12.83 0.95 -33.50
C PRO A 162 11.91 2.15 -33.24
N VAL A 163 11.44 2.84 -34.28
CA VAL A 163 10.55 4.02 -34.15
C VAL A 163 9.10 3.57 -33.92
N SER A 164 8.71 2.45 -34.51
CA SER A 164 7.42 1.82 -34.28
C SER A 164 7.28 1.24 -32.85
N ALA A 165 8.38 0.96 -32.16
CA ALA A 165 8.38 0.64 -30.72
C ALA A 165 8.05 1.86 -29.84
N ALA A 166 8.47 3.07 -30.22
CA ALA A 166 8.14 4.30 -29.48
C ALA A 166 6.65 4.70 -29.62
N ILE A 167 6.05 4.42 -30.77
CA ILE A 167 4.61 4.55 -30.99
C ILE A 167 3.84 3.46 -30.22
N GLN A 168 4.39 2.23 -30.13
CA GLN A 168 3.85 1.21 -29.24
C GLN A 168 3.97 1.60 -27.76
N ILE A 169 4.98 2.34 -27.32
CA ILE A 169 5.05 2.85 -25.93
C ILE A 169 3.94 3.90 -25.68
N ALA A 170 3.61 4.74 -26.67
CA ALA A 170 2.48 5.66 -26.58
C ALA A 170 1.10 4.95 -26.73
N GLN A 171 1.04 3.77 -27.36
CA GLN A 171 -0.19 3.00 -27.59
C GLN A 171 -0.41 1.82 -26.61
N SER A 172 0.62 1.35 -25.92
CA SER A 172 0.59 0.27 -24.94
C SER A 172 0.62 0.91 -23.55
N ALA A 173 -0.49 0.96 -22.81
CA ALA A 173 -1.05 -0.29 -22.30
C ALA A 173 -2.59 -0.38 -22.28
N LEU A 174 -3.38 0.64 -22.63
CA LEU A 174 -4.86 0.54 -22.52
C LEU A 174 -5.69 1.29 -23.59
N LYS A 175 -5.10 2.17 -24.42
CA LYS A 175 -5.88 3.20 -25.16
C LYS A 175 -5.90 3.10 -26.68
N LEU A 176 -5.36 2.04 -27.29
CA LEU A 176 -5.47 1.80 -28.74
C LEU A 176 -6.94 1.81 -29.20
N ARG A 177 -7.84 1.32 -28.34
CA ARG A 177 -9.29 1.41 -28.54
C ARG A 177 -9.76 2.86 -28.62
N GLU A 178 -9.38 3.72 -27.68
CA GLU A 178 -9.83 5.11 -27.59
C GLU A 178 -9.27 5.99 -28.73
N ILE A 179 -8.00 5.82 -29.08
CA ILE A 179 -7.37 6.54 -30.19
C ILE A 179 -8.05 6.19 -31.52
N GLU A 180 -8.33 4.91 -31.76
CA GLU A 180 -9.02 4.49 -32.98
C GLU A 180 -10.46 5.00 -33.05
N LEU A 181 -11.11 5.22 -31.91
CA LEU A 181 -12.43 5.86 -31.88
C LEU A 181 -12.35 7.33 -32.27
N ILE A 182 -11.32 8.03 -31.80
CA ILE A 182 -11.09 9.44 -32.16
C ILE A 182 -10.74 9.56 -33.66
N ARG A 183 -9.87 8.70 -34.19
CA ARG A 183 -9.52 8.67 -35.61
C ARG A 183 -10.72 8.35 -36.50
N ALA A 184 -11.48 7.30 -36.18
CA ALA A 184 -12.68 6.94 -36.91
C ALA A 184 -13.71 8.10 -36.91
N SER A 185 -13.82 8.82 -35.78
CA SER A 185 -14.63 10.03 -35.69
C SER A 185 -14.12 11.14 -36.63
N ASP A 186 -12.83 11.45 -36.63
CA ASP A 186 -12.24 12.49 -37.49
C ASP A 186 -12.41 12.16 -38.98
N ASP A 187 -12.12 10.92 -39.37
CA ASP A 187 -12.27 10.45 -40.75
C ASP A 187 -13.73 10.54 -41.23
N LEU A 188 -14.66 10.12 -40.37
CA LEU A 188 -16.09 10.22 -40.64
C LEU A 188 -16.51 11.68 -40.79
N VAL A 189 -16.14 12.55 -39.85
CA VAL A 189 -16.50 13.98 -39.89
C VAL A 189 -15.93 14.67 -41.12
N ARG A 190 -14.67 14.41 -41.46
CA ARG A 190 -14.01 14.96 -42.65
C ARG A 190 -14.76 14.58 -43.93
N ALA A 191 -15.26 13.35 -44.01
CA ALA A 191 -16.10 12.90 -45.12
C ALA A 191 -17.49 13.56 -45.12
N LEU A 192 -18.09 13.73 -43.94
CA LEU A 192 -19.42 14.35 -43.77
C LEU A 192 -19.45 15.82 -44.16
N VAL A 193 -18.39 16.58 -43.88
CA VAL A 193 -18.34 18.02 -44.20
C VAL A 193 -17.70 18.31 -45.55
N LYS A 194 -17.25 17.29 -46.29
CA LYS A 194 -16.68 17.47 -47.61
C LYS A 194 -17.73 18.06 -48.57
N ASP A 195 -17.34 19.02 -49.40
CA ASP A 195 -18.21 19.76 -50.32
C ASP A 195 -19.36 20.55 -49.63
N LEU A 196 -19.28 20.77 -48.31
CA LEU A 196 -20.21 21.64 -47.61
C LEU A 196 -20.15 23.05 -48.24
N PRO A 197 -21.27 23.64 -48.68
CA PRO A 197 -21.26 24.96 -49.27
C PRO A 197 -20.83 25.98 -48.19
N THR A 198 -19.89 26.86 -48.51
CA THR A 198 -19.41 27.88 -47.55
C THR A 198 -19.76 29.29 -48.03
N PRO A 199 -20.12 30.23 -47.13
CA PRO A 199 -20.34 31.62 -47.52
C PRO A 199 -19.04 32.24 -48.09
N PRO A 200 -19.14 33.20 -49.05
CA PRO A 200 -17.98 33.84 -49.64
C PRO A 200 -17.15 34.58 -48.58
N ILE A 201 -15.84 34.31 -48.57
CA ILE A 201 -14.88 34.73 -47.54
C ILE A 201 -14.31 36.12 -47.90
N LEU A 202 -14.37 37.08 -46.96
CA LEU A 202 -13.34 38.12 -46.84
C LEU A 202 -12.13 37.43 -46.18
N GLU A 203 -10.97 37.39 -46.85
CA GLU A 203 -9.78 36.59 -46.49
C GLU A 203 -9.39 36.67 -45.00
N ALA A 204 -9.98 35.81 -44.17
CA ALA A 204 -9.48 35.46 -42.86
C ALA A 204 -8.56 34.24 -43.04
N ARG A 205 -7.25 34.47 -42.88
CA ARG A 205 -6.22 33.44 -42.97
C ARG A 205 -6.48 32.35 -41.91
N ARG A 206 -6.80 31.12 -42.35
CA ARG A 206 -7.16 29.99 -41.46
C ARG A 206 -6.03 29.63 -40.46
N PRO A 207 -6.36 29.22 -39.23
CA PRO A 207 -5.40 28.66 -38.28
C PRO A 207 -4.92 27.26 -38.74
N PRO A 208 -3.80 26.73 -38.20
CA PRO A 208 -3.27 25.42 -38.59
C PRO A 208 -4.24 24.29 -38.25
N ALA A 209 -4.26 23.23 -39.06
CA ALA A 209 -5.10 22.08 -38.80
C ALA A 209 -4.69 21.38 -37.49
N PHE A 210 -5.66 21.01 -36.67
CA PHE A 210 -5.44 20.26 -35.43
C PHE A 210 -6.55 19.21 -35.26
N SER A 211 -6.20 17.94 -35.41
CA SER A 211 -7.12 16.81 -35.38
C SER A 211 -7.44 16.35 -33.96
N TYR A 212 -6.46 15.89 -33.18
CA TYR A 212 -6.68 15.42 -31.80
C TYR A 212 -5.46 15.52 -30.91
N VAL A 213 -5.70 15.44 -29.60
CA VAL A 213 -4.70 15.26 -28.54
C VAL A 213 -5.17 14.16 -27.60
N ALA A 214 -4.22 13.37 -27.08
CA ALA A 214 -4.46 12.33 -26.08
C ALA A 214 -3.27 12.24 -25.11
N SER A 215 -3.56 11.98 -23.84
CA SER A 215 -2.55 11.65 -22.83
C SER A 215 -2.74 10.27 -22.21
N ASP A 216 -1.65 9.70 -21.73
CA ASP A 216 -1.65 8.46 -20.95
C ASP A 216 -2.02 8.66 -19.47
N ALA A 217 -2.24 9.91 -19.03
CA ALA A 217 -2.44 10.28 -17.64
C ALA A 217 -3.90 10.16 -17.17
N ALA A 218 -4.89 10.30 -18.05
CA ALA A 218 -6.29 10.37 -17.66
C ALA A 218 -6.73 9.21 -16.74
N GLY A 219 -7.38 9.56 -15.62
CA GLY A 219 -7.85 8.63 -14.59
C GLY A 219 -6.79 8.08 -13.64
N ARG A 220 -5.50 8.40 -13.85
CA ARG A 220 -4.41 7.92 -12.98
C ARG A 220 -4.20 8.85 -11.80
N LEU A 221 -3.71 8.25 -10.71
CA LEU A 221 -3.07 8.95 -9.62
C LEU A 221 -1.56 8.83 -9.84
N LEU A 222 -0.91 9.95 -10.14
CA LEU A 222 0.50 10.01 -10.47
C LEU A 222 1.32 10.52 -9.28
N LYS A 223 2.53 10.00 -9.14
CA LYS A 223 3.48 10.38 -8.11
C LYS A 223 4.77 10.99 -8.66
N LEU A 224 5.67 11.38 -7.76
CA LEU A 224 6.98 11.92 -8.13
C LEU A 224 7.73 10.97 -9.07
N GLY A 225 8.22 11.51 -10.19
CA GLY A 225 9.01 10.76 -11.16
C GLY A 225 8.19 10.02 -12.22
N ASP A 226 6.85 9.93 -12.06
CA ASP A 226 5.98 9.42 -13.11
C ASP A 226 6.05 10.32 -14.35
N THR A 227 5.89 9.71 -15.52
CA THR A 227 5.92 10.42 -16.81
C THR A 227 4.52 10.48 -17.41
N VAL A 228 4.13 11.68 -17.83
CA VAL A 228 2.96 11.95 -18.68
C VAL A 228 3.43 12.04 -20.12
N ALA A 229 2.93 11.16 -20.98
CA ALA A 229 3.15 11.20 -22.42
C ALA A 229 1.93 11.81 -23.11
N VAL A 230 2.18 12.77 -24.01
CA VAL A 230 1.15 13.48 -24.76
C VAL A 230 1.38 13.27 -26.26
N LEU A 231 0.33 12.84 -26.95
CA LEU A 231 0.30 12.69 -28.40
C LEU A 231 -0.65 13.75 -28.97
N ALA A 232 -0.22 14.45 -30.02
CA ALA A 232 -1.06 15.35 -30.79
C ALA A 232 -0.90 15.11 -32.29
N GLU A 233 -1.99 15.21 -33.05
CA GLU A 233 -1.99 15.12 -34.51
C GLU A 233 -2.53 16.40 -35.13
N GLY A 234 -1.80 16.99 -36.06
CA GLY A 234 -2.12 18.30 -36.65
C GLY A 234 -1.38 18.56 -37.96
N GLN A 235 -1.28 19.83 -38.33
CA GLN A 235 -0.63 20.25 -39.57
C GLN A 235 0.86 19.87 -39.58
N PRO A 236 1.34 19.16 -40.62
CA PRO A 236 2.76 18.86 -40.78
C PRO A 236 3.69 20.08 -40.77
N GLY A 237 4.86 19.95 -40.14
CA GLY A 237 5.88 20.99 -40.08
C GLY A 237 5.52 22.20 -39.21
N ALA A 238 4.44 22.10 -38.43
CA ALA A 238 4.07 23.06 -37.40
C ALA A 238 4.90 22.87 -36.11
N ILE A 239 4.76 23.79 -35.16
CA ILE A 239 5.41 23.77 -33.86
C ILE A 239 4.38 23.30 -32.83
N GLY A 240 4.60 22.12 -32.24
CA GLY A 240 3.73 21.57 -31.20
C GLY A 240 4.19 21.96 -29.80
N SER A 241 3.24 22.29 -28.93
CA SER A 241 3.46 22.44 -27.50
C SER A 241 2.27 21.94 -26.68
N PHE A 242 2.46 21.69 -25.39
CA PHE A 242 1.38 21.31 -24.49
C PHE A 242 1.55 21.88 -23.08
N ASP A 243 0.43 21.96 -22.39
CA ASP A 243 0.32 22.30 -20.98
C ASP A 243 -0.24 21.09 -20.22
N ILE A 244 0.16 20.94 -18.97
CA ILE A 244 -0.57 20.17 -17.98
C ILE A 244 -1.13 21.18 -17.00
N VAL A 245 -2.42 21.47 -17.10
CA VAL A 245 -3.06 22.49 -16.27
C VAL A 245 -3.40 21.89 -14.91
N PRO A 246 -3.06 22.53 -13.77
CA PRO A 246 -2.38 23.83 -13.62
C PRO A 246 -0.85 23.76 -13.47
N LEU A 247 -0.25 22.56 -13.53
CA LEU A 247 1.13 22.27 -13.16
C LEU A 247 2.20 22.99 -14.00
N VAL A 248 2.14 22.84 -15.32
CA VAL A 248 3.22 23.28 -16.21
C VAL A 248 2.67 23.72 -17.57
N LYS A 249 3.33 24.70 -18.18
CA LYS A 249 2.88 25.31 -19.44
C LYS A 249 4.00 25.34 -20.49
N ASN A 250 3.60 25.36 -21.76
CA ASN A 250 4.44 25.54 -22.94
C ASN A 250 5.57 24.51 -23.07
N LEU A 251 5.29 23.25 -22.75
CA LEU A 251 6.21 22.15 -23.00
C LEU A 251 6.29 21.86 -24.49
N ALA A 252 7.50 21.83 -25.05
CA ALA A 252 7.70 21.55 -26.46
C ALA A 252 7.33 20.09 -26.80
N MET A 253 6.80 19.89 -28.00
CA MET A 253 6.58 18.58 -28.58
C MET A 253 7.50 18.37 -29.78
N GLU A 254 7.93 17.14 -29.99
CA GLU A 254 8.75 16.74 -31.14
C GLU A 254 7.85 16.14 -32.24
N GLU A 255 8.01 16.61 -33.48
CA GLU A 255 7.35 16.00 -34.64
C GLU A 255 8.07 14.70 -35.01
N THR A 256 7.51 13.57 -34.57
CA THR A 256 8.11 12.24 -34.77
C THR A 256 7.78 11.64 -36.13
N ARG A 257 6.64 12.05 -36.71
CA ARG A 257 6.20 11.76 -38.07
C ARG A 257 5.48 12.98 -38.61
N GLU A 258 5.35 13.06 -39.92
CA GLU A 258 4.65 14.16 -40.59
C GLU A 258 3.25 14.36 -39.97
N GLY A 259 3.04 15.50 -39.30
CA GLY A 259 1.80 15.86 -38.61
C GLY A 259 1.56 15.20 -37.24
N VAL A 260 2.50 14.40 -36.71
CA VAL A 260 2.37 13.70 -35.42
C VAL A 260 3.43 14.19 -34.42
N TYR A 261 2.94 14.76 -33.34
CA TYR A 261 3.72 15.41 -32.29
C TYR A 261 3.67 14.59 -31.00
N VAL A 262 4.82 14.41 -30.36
CA VAL A 262 4.96 13.70 -29.08
C VAL A 262 5.65 14.59 -28.07
N GLY A 263 5.04 14.74 -26.90
CA GLY A 263 5.61 15.42 -25.73
C GLY A 263 5.69 14.46 -24.54
N ARG A 264 6.67 14.67 -23.65
CA ARG A 264 6.80 13.93 -22.39
C ARG A 264 7.10 14.89 -21.26
N TYR A 265 6.47 14.65 -20.12
CA TYR A 265 6.72 15.41 -18.91
C TYR A 265 6.90 14.48 -17.72
N GLN A 266 7.99 14.64 -16.99
CA GLN A 266 8.21 13.93 -15.73
C GLN A 266 7.74 14.81 -14.57
N ILE A 267 6.86 14.28 -13.71
CA ILE A 267 6.36 14.98 -12.54
C ILE A 267 7.53 15.34 -11.60
N LYS A 268 7.59 16.61 -11.20
CA LYS A 268 8.67 17.17 -10.37
C LYS A 268 8.27 17.25 -8.89
N PRO A 269 9.25 17.36 -7.98
CA PRO A 269 8.97 17.52 -6.55
C PRO A 269 8.10 18.75 -6.27
N GLY A 270 7.05 18.57 -5.47
CA GLY A 270 6.14 19.63 -5.03
C GLY A 270 4.97 19.93 -5.98
N GLU A 271 4.91 19.26 -7.13
CA GLU A 271 3.78 19.38 -8.05
C GLU A 271 2.59 18.58 -7.53
N ASN A 272 1.47 19.26 -7.25
CA ASN A 272 0.25 18.65 -6.75
C ASN A 272 -0.95 19.27 -7.44
N ALA A 273 -1.84 18.44 -7.97
CA ALA A 273 -3.05 18.90 -8.63
C ALA A 273 -4.14 17.84 -8.57
N ALA A 274 -5.31 18.25 -8.10
CA ALA A 274 -6.54 17.50 -8.31
C ALA A 274 -7.14 17.88 -9.67
N GLN A 275 -7.61 16.89 -10.43
CA GLN A 275 -8.24 17.10 -11.74
C GLN A 275 -7.36 17.82 -12.77
N ALA A 276 -6.06 17.52 -12.79
CA ALA A 276 -5.15 17.97 -13.84
C ALA A 276 -5.59 17.44 -15.22
N PHE A 277 -5.34 18.20 -16.28
CA PHE A 277 -5.67 17.81 -17.65
C PHE A 277 -4.67 18.40 -18.65
N VAL A 278 -4.62 17.83 -19.84
CA VAL A 278 -3.68 18.22 -20.90
C VAL A 278 -4.35 19.13 -21.92
N VAL A 279 -3.64 20.20 -22.29
CA VAL A 279 -4.02 21.07 -23.40
C VAL A 279 -2.85 21.18 -24.36
N ALA A 280 -3.03 20.73 -25.59
CA ALA A 280 -1.99 20.84 -26.62
C ALA A 280 -2.30 21.99 -27.58
N ARG A 281 -1.25 22.50 -28.22
CA ARG A 281 -1.26 23.60 -29.17
C ARG A 281 -0.39 23.27 -30.37
N ILE A 282 -0.87 23.62 -31.55
CA ILE A 282 -0.14 23.55 -32.80
C ILE A 282 -0.05 24.95 -33.37
N ALA A 283 1.17 25.44 -33.59
CA ALA A 283 1.44 26.78 -34.13
C ALA A 283 2.12 26.69 -35.49
N ASP A 284 1.70 27.50 -36.46
CA ASP A 284 2.42 27.59 -37.73
C ASP A 284 3.58 28.61 -37.67
N ARG A 285 4.39 28.66 -38.72
CA ARG A 285 5.51 29.63 -38.83
C ARG A 285 5.07 31.10 -38.87
N GLY A 286 3.78 31.36 -39.12
CA GLY A 286 3.17 32.69 -39.08
C GLY A 286 2.68 33.10 -37.69
N GLY A 287 2.87 32.27 -36.67
CA GLY A 287 2.45 32.52 -35.30
C GLY A 287 0.97 32.25 -35.02
N ARG A 288 0.24 31.63 -35.97
CA ARG A 288 -1.17 31.25 -35.78
C ARG A 288 -1.24 29.95 -34.99
N VAL A 289 -2.14 29.87 -34.02
CA VAL A 289 -2.22 28.74 -33.08
C VAL A 289 -3.61 28.12 -33.13
N SER A 290 -3.65 26.78 -33.07
CA SER A 290 -4.83 25.97 -32.78
C SER A 290 -4.60 25.25 -31.46
N GLU A 291 -5.63 25.12 -30.62
CA GLU A 291 -5.55 24.51 -29.29
C GLU A 291 -6.64 23.44 -29.14
N ARG A 292 -6.31 22.33 -28.45
CA ARG A 292 -7.27 21.29 -28.07
C ARG A 292 -6.97 20.75 -26.68
N GLU A 293 -8.03 20.40 -25.98
CA GLU A 293 -8.00 19.70 -24.69
C GLU A 293 -8.05 18.18 -24.90
N ASP A 294 -7.35 17.43 -24.05
CA ASP A 294 -7.45 15.98 -24.00
C ASP A 294 -8.86 15.56 -23.60
N VAL A 295 -9.54 14.89 -24.52
CA VAL A 295 -10.92 14.42 -24.34
C VAL A 295 -11.03 13.18 -23.45
N LEU A 296 -9.90 12.55 -23.10
CA LEU A 296 -9.87 11.31 -22.32
C LEU A 296 -10.06 11.54 -20.80
N GLY A 297 -9.95 12.78 -20.34
CA GLY A 297 -10.33 13.17 -18.98
C GLY A 297 -9.17 13.66 -18.11
N ASN A 298 -9.51 13.91 -16.85
CA ASN A 298 -8.61 14.47 -15.86
C ASN A 298 -7.85 13.39 -15.07
N PHE A 299 -6.83 13.80 -14.32
CA PHE A 299 -6.01 12.94 -13.46
C PHE A 299 -5.58 13.68 -12.21
N THR A 300 -5.01 12.96 -11.24
CA THR A 300 -4.52 13.55 -10.00
C THR A 300 -3.02 13.36 -9.91
N VAL A 301 -2.31 14.39 -9.47
CA VAL A 301 -0.88 14.34 -9.17
C VAL A 301 -0.72 14.62 -7.68
N ASP A 302 -0.06 13.70 -6.99
CA ASP A 302 0.26 13.80 -5.57
C ASP A 302 1.73 13.40 -5.37
N THR A 303 2.54 14.38 -4.96
CA THR A 303 3.98 14.22 -4.71
C THR A 303 4.35 14.41 -3.25
N LEU A 304 3.36 14.57 -2.36
CA LEU A 304 3.59 14.82 -0.95
C LEU A 304 3.52 13.50 -0.19
N PRO A 305 4.66 12.96 0.29
CA PRO A 305 4.60 11.77 1.12
C PRO A 305 3.91 12.06 2.46
N PRO A 306 3.34 11.03 3.12
CA PRO A 306 2.85 11.15 4.49
C PRO A 306 3.93 11.62 5.46
N ALA A 307 3.51 12.06 6.65
CA ALA A 307 4.43 12.31 7.75
C ALA A 307 5.13 11.00 8.19
N THR A 308 6.34 11.13 8.72
CA THR A 308 7.07 9.98 9.27
C THR A 308 6.32 9.42 10.50
N PRO A 309 6.08 8.10 10.57
CA PRO A 309 5.46 7.47 11.74
C PRO A 309 6.18 7.80 13.05
N ALA A 310 5.41 8.18 14.07
CA ALA A 310 5.92 8.55 15.39
C ALA A 310 5.75 7.40 16.41
N ARG A 311 6.45 7.51 17.55
CA ARG A 311 6.35 6.60 18.70
C ARG A 311 6.51 5.11 18.34
N LEU A 312 7.43 4.80 17.44
CA LEU A 312 7.81 3.42 17.17
C LEU A 312 8.30 2.75 18.46
N SER A 313 7.74 1.59 18.77
CA SER A 313 8.11 0.77 19.92
C SER A 313 8.21 -0.69 19.52
N VAL A 314 9.12 -1.40 20.17
CA VAL A 314 9.38 -2.82 19.94
C VAL A 314 9.32 -3.51 21.29
N SER A 315 8.45 -4.50 21.43
CA SER A 315 8.29 -5.27 22.66
C SER A 315 8.19 -6.76 22.37
N LEU A 316 8.47 -7.60 23.35
CA LEU A 316 8.33 -9.05 23.23
C LEU A 316 7.08 -9.49 23.99
N LYS A 317 6.14 -10.13 23.30
CA LYS A 317 4.91 -10.68 23.87
C LYS A 317 4.73 -12.12 23.41
N ASP A 318 4.60 -13.04 24.35
CA ASP A 318 4.35 -14.47 24.08
C ASP A 318 5.32 -15.10 23.05
N ARG A 319 6.63 -14.74 23.15
CA ARG A 319 7.71 -15.16 22.22
C ARG A 319 7.61 -14.59 20.80
N THR A 320 6.74 -13.61 20.57
CA THR A 320 6.64 -12.83 19.33
C THR A 320 7.11 -11.40 19.57
N ILE A 321 7.80 -10.82 18.60
CA ILE A 321 8.07 -9.37 18.60
C ILE A 321 6.82 -8.67 18.11
N GLU A 322 6.38 -7.70 18.91
CA GLU A 322 5.37 -6.73 18.53
C GLU A 322 6.05 -5.40 18.21
N VAL A 323 5.91 -4.95 16.97
CA VAL A 323 6.34 -3.65 16.48
C VAL A 323 5.09 -2.78 16.34
N SER A 324 5.02 -1.68 17.09
CA SER A 324 3.85 -0.80 17.10
C SER A 324 4.27 0.67 17.01
N TRP A 325 3.40 1.50 16.42
CA TRP A 325 3.64 2.93 16.25
C TRP A 325 2.34 3.72 16.35
N GLU A 326 2.45 5.06 16.38
CA GLU A 326 1.30 5.95 16.36
C GLU A 326 0.71 6.03 14.94
N ARG A 327 -0.61 5.90 14.80
CA ARG A 327 -1.27 5.96 13.50
C ARG A 327 -1.18 7.38 12.93
N ASN A 328 -0.77 7.50 11.67
CA ASN A 328 -0.83 8.77 10.97
C ASN A 328 -2.28 9.20 10.62
N SER A 329 -2.48 10.50 10.35
CA SER A 329 -3.80 11.13 10.22
C SER A 329 -4.16 11.62 8.81
N GLU A 330 -3.31 11.41 7.81
CA GLU A 330 -3.55 11.83 6.43
C GLU A 330 -4.74 11.05 5.82
N SER A 331 -5.56 11.74 5.04
CA SER A 331 -6.81 11.19 4.50
C SER A 331 -6.63 10.19 3.34
N ASP A 332 -5.45 10.22 2.75
CA ASP A 332 -4.96 9.39 1.65
C ASP A 332 -3.96 8.34 2.10
N LEU A 333 -3.75 8.16 3.42
CA LEU A 333 -2.93 7.08 3.96
C LEU A 333 -3.44 5.72 3.43
N ALA A 334 -2.54 4.96 2.82
CA ALA A 334 -2.81 3.61 2.34
C ALA A 334 -2.34 2.53 3.32
N GLY A 335 -1.24 2.78 4.04
CA GLY A 335 -0.70 1.85 5.02
C GLY A 335 0.73 2.19 5.43
N TYR A 336 1.51 1.16 5.76
CA TYR A 336 2.88 1.30 6.23
C TYR A 336 3.79 0.28 5.58
N HIS A 337 5.09 0.59 5.55
CA HIS A 337 6.16 -0.36 5.27
C HIS A 337 6.97 -0.56 6.54
N VAL A 338 7.11 -1.83 6.95
CA VAL A 338 7.94 -2.22 8.11
C VAL A 338 9.26 -2.75 7.59
N TYR A 339 10.34 -2.17 8.09
CA TYR A 339 11.71 -2.49 7.72
C TYR A 339 12.44 -3.14 8.89
N ARG A 340 13.30 -4.12 8.58
CA ARG A 340 14.14 -4.85 9.55
C ARG A 340 15.61 -4.86 9.11
N SER A 341 16.52 -4.77 10.07
CA SER A 341 17.97 -4.93 9.85
C SER A 341 18.66 -5.59 11.04
N ASP A 342 19.77 -6.27 10.79
CA ASP A 342 20.72 -6.71 11.83
C ASP A 342 21.66 -5.57 12.29
N SER A 343 21.61 -4.41 11.64
CA SER A 343 22.41 -3.21 11.95
C SER A 343 21.51 -2.01 12.24
N ALA A 344 21.89 -1.20 13.23
CA ALA A 344 21.15 0.00 13.61
C ALA A 344 21.09 1.07 12.51
N LEU A 345 22.03 1.07 11.56
CA LEU A 345 22.21 2.17 10.62
C LEU A 345 21.93 1.80 9.16
N THR A 346 22.24 0.57 8.75
CA THR A 346 22.26 0.14 7.35
C THR A 346 21.63 -1.24 7.20
N GLY A 347 21.36 -1.69 5.97
CA GLY A 347 20.89 -3.05 5.70
C GLY A 347 19.40 -3.29 5.93
N PHE A 348 18.59 -2.23 6.06
CA PHE A 348 17.15 -2.33 6.23
C PHE A 348 16.47 -2.94 5.00
N GLN A 349 15.70 -4.00 5.22
CA GLN A 349 14.87 -4.66 4.21
C GLN A 349 13.41 -4.59 4.61
N MET A 350 12.53 -4.34 3.65
CA MET A 350 11.08 -4.37 3.89
C MET A 350 10.64 -5.81 4.16
N ILE A 351 9.97 -6.04 5.28
CA ILE A 351 9.48 -7.35 5.70
C ILE A 351 7.96 -7.45 5.68
N ALA A 352 7.25 -6.32 5.75
CA ALA A 352 5.79 -6.29 5.76
C ALA A 352 5.23 -4.95 5.28
N SER A 353 4.00 -4.98 4.80
CA SER A 353 3.23 -3.78 4.40
C SER A 353 1.83 -3.73 5.04
N PRO A 354 1.71 -3.56 6.36
CA PRO A 354 0.42 -3.57 7.05
C PRO A 354 -0.37 -2.27 6.84
N GLU A 355 -1.71 -2.35 6.84
CA GLU A 355 -2.61 -1.18 6.87
C GLU A 355 -2.76 -0.60 8.29
N ALA A 356 -2.58 -1.46 9.31
CA ALA A 356 -2.68 -1.09 10.72
C ALA A 356 -1.31 -0.70 11.30
N PRO A 357 -1.26 0.11 12.37
CA PRO A 357 -0.02 0.56 12.98
C PRO A 357 0.62 -0.49 13.91
N LEU A 358 0.62 -1.75 13.46
CA LEU A 358 0.99 -2.91 14.26
C LEU A 358 1.50 -4.03 13.35
N HIS A 359 2.58 -4.66 13.77
CA HIS A 359 3.14 -5.85 13.12
C HIS A 359 3.68 -6.83 14.16
N HIS A 360 3.48 -8.13 13.91
CA HIS A 360 4.01 -9.22 14.72
C HIS A 360 4.97 -10.08 13.91
N GLU A 361 6.11 -10.41 14.50
CA GLU A 361 7.13 -11.28 13.90
C GLU A 361 7.62 -12.32 14.91
N SER A 362 8.11 -13.45 14.42
CA SER A 362 8.86 -14.40 15.25
C SER A 362 10.20 -13.80 15.69
N PHE A 363 10.63 -14.12 16.91
CA PHE A 363 11.89 -13.60 17.44
C PHE A 363 13.02 -14.62 17.37
N ASP A 364 14.05 -14.37 16.56
CA ASP A 364 15.23 -15.24 16.41
C ASP A 364 16.51 -14.61 17.00
N ARG A 365 16.71 -13.31 16.78
CA ARG A 365 17.91 -12.56 17.18
C ARG A 365 17.60 -11.08 17.37
N LEU A 366 18.58 -10.34 17.91
CA LEU A 366 18.51 -8.88 17.97
C LEU A 366 18.34 -8.31 16.55
N ALA A 367 17.30 -7.50 16.37
CA ALA A 367 17.01 -6.82 15.11
C ALA A 367 16.53 -5.39 15.38
N PHE A 368 16.79 -4.52 14.41
CA PHE A 368 16.39 -3.12 14.40
C PHE A 368 15.24 -2.92 13.43
N TYR A 369 14.24 -2.17 13.85
CA TYR A 369 13.02 -1.91 13.10
C TYR A 369 12.88 -0.43 12.80
N ARG A 370 12.38 -0.13 11.59
CA ARG A 370 11.94 1.21 11.17
C ARG A 370 10.62 1.07 10.44
N VAL A 371 9.84 2.15 10.43
CA VAL A 371 8.55 2.17 9.74
C VAL A 371 8.44 3.43 8.91
N ALA A 372 7.93 3.29 7.69
CA ALA A 372 7.53 4.41 6.84
C ALA A 372 6.02 4.31 6.55
N ALA A 373 5.36 5.46 6.41
CA ALA A 373 3.98 5.53 5.97
C ALA A 373 3.93 5.64 4.44
N VAL A 374 2.90 5.05 3.83
CA VAL A 374 2.68 5.11 2.38
C VAL A 374 1.25 5.58 2.09
N ASP A 375 1.11 6.52 1.16
CA ASP A 375 -0.20 7.02 0.70
C ASP A 375 -0.77 6.18 -0.47
N ARG A 376 -1.97 6.54 -0.92
CA ARG A 376 -2.63 5.91 -2.07
C ARG A 376 -1.95 6.18 -3.41
N ALA A 377 -1.17 7.26 -3.53
CA ALA A 377 -0.35 7.53 -4.71
C ALA A 377 0.92 6.66 -4.74
N GLY A 378 1.28 6.05 -3.60
CA GLY A 378 2.50 5.28 -3.40
C GLY A 378 3.72 6.16 -3.13
N ASN A 379 3.55 7.38 -2.59
CA ASN A 379 4.64 8.12 -1.98
C ASN A 379 4.90 7.57 -0.58
N GLU A 380 6.18 7.45 -0.24
CA GLU A 380 6.64 6.90 1.02
C GLU A 380 7.30 7.99 1.86
N SER A 381 6.95 8.06 3.14
CA SER A 381 7.57 8.97 4.09
C SER A 381 9.05 8.63 4.30
N PRO A 382 9.87 9.57 4.78
CA PRO A 382 11.12 9.19 5.44
C PRO A 382 10.84 8.16 6.54
N PRO A 383 11.68 7.13 6.72
CA PRO A 383 11.46 6.13 7.76
C PRO A 383 11.67 6.73 9.15
N SER A 384 10.96 6.18 10.14
CA SER A 384 11.18 6.51 11.55
C SER A 384 12.61 6.19 12.00
N PRO A 385 13.09 6.78 13.11
CA PRO A 385 14.32 6.32 13.76
C PRO A 385 14.25 4.82 14.07
N SER A 386 15.38 4.13 13.94
CA SER A 386 15.42 2.70 14.27
C SER A 386 15.25 2.46 15.76
N VAL A 387 14.42 1.49 16.09
CA VAL A 387 14.21 0.99 17.45
C VAL A 387 14.49 -0.51 17.46
N ALA A 388 15.06 -1.00 18.55
CA ALA A 388 15.25 -2.42 18.79
C ALA A 388 14.73 -2.76 20.19
N LEU A 389 14.60 -4.06 20.45
CA LEU A 389 14.35 -4.54 21.81
C LEU A 389 15.51 -4.08 22.73
N PRO A 390 15.24 -3.59 23.97
CA PRO A 390 16.29 -3.17 24.92
C PRO A 390 17.08 -4.36 25.45
N VAL A 391 18.04 -4.85 24.66
CA VAL A 391 18.87 -6.01 25.00
C VAL A 391 20.12 -5.54 25.71
N LEU A 392 20.39 -6.11 26.89
CA LEU A 392 21.58 -5.77 27.67
C LEU A 392 22.83 -6.42 27.08
N ALA A 393 23.99 -5.79 27.30
CA ALA A 393 25.28 -6.36 26.92
C ALA A 393 25.60 -7.64 27.72
N SER A 394 26.50 -8.47 27.20
CA SER A 394 26.91 -9.72 27.85
C SER A 394 27.57 -9.51 29.22
N SER A 395 28.17 -8.35 29.51
CA SER A 395 28.60 -7.99 30.86
C SER A 395 27.50 -7.23 31.58
N LEU A 396 26.97 -7.80 32.66
CA LEU A 396 25.86 -7.27 33.45
C LEU A 396 26.39 -6.65 34.74
N THR A 397 26.08 -5.37 34.96
CA THR A 397 26.47 -4.64 36.16
C THR A 397 25.51 -3.49 36.43
N GLY A 398 25.45 -3.03 37.68
CA GLY A 398 24.74 -1.81 38.06
C GLY A 398 23.23 -1.98 38.20
N VAL A 399 22.52 -0.90 37.92
CA VAL A 399 21.05 -0.82 38.10
C VAL A 399 20.36 -0.92 36.74
N ILE A 400 19.36 -1.80 36.66
CA ILE A 400 18.42 -1.91 35.56
C ILE A 400 17.15 -1.15 36.00
N ASP A 401 16.88 -0.02 35.33
CA ASP A 401 15.80 0.93 35.66
C ASP A 401 14.71 1.02 34.57
N HIS A 402 14.80 0.18 33.53
CA HIS A 402 13.80 0.05 32.48
C HIS A 402 13.70 -1.42 32.01
N THR A 403 12.56 -1.77 31.41
CA THR A 403 12.32 -3.13 30.89
C THR A 403 13.40 -3.53 29.89
N SER A 404 14.07 -4.65 30.18
CA SER A 404 15.28 -5.10 29.49
C SER A 404 15.25 -6.60 29.23
N TYR A 405 16.04 -7.07 28.26
CA TYR A 405 16.01 -8.45 27.79
C TYR A 405 17.42 -9.06 27.71
N LEU A 406 17.54 -10.33 28.11
CA LEU A 406 18.72 -11.16 27.86
C LEU A 406 18.40 -12.17 26.76
N LEU A 407 19.22 -12.19 25.70
CA LEU A 407 19.03 -13.04 24.51
C LEU A 407 19.99 -14.23 24.47
N PRO A 408 19.55 -15.39 23.95
CA PRO A 408 20.43 -16.55 23.78
C PRO A 408 21.62 -16.27 22.86
N SER A 409 21.43 -15.44 21.83
CA SER A 409 22.46 -15.07 20.86
C SER A 409 23.61 -14.24 21.44
N GLN A 410 23.44 -13.68 22.63
CA GLN A 410 24.48 -12.94 23.37
C GLN A 410 24.93 -13.68 24.64
N SER A 411 24.41 -14.89 24.85
CA SER A 411 24.83 -15.75 25.95
C SER A 411 26.27 -16.25 25.72
N PRO A 412 27.09 -16.42 26.77
CA PRO A 412 26.79 -16.23 28.18
C PRO A 412 26.82 -14.76 28.63
N TYR A 413 25.92 -14.44 29.57
CA TYR A 413 25.97 -13.20 30.33
C TYR A 413 26.83 -13.38 31.57
N VAL A 414 27.61 -12.38 31.96
CA VAL A 414 28.51 -12.44 33.11
C VAL A 414 28.16 -11.34 34.11
N ILE A 415 27.96 -11.71 35.38
CA ILE A 415 27.74 -10.79 36.50
C ILE A 415 29.02 -10.75 37.33
N GLU A 416 29.68 -9.59 37.36
CA GLU A 416 30.95 -9.42 38.09
C GLU A 416 30.77 -9.14 39.58
N SER A 417 29.64 -8.51 39.95
CA SER A 417 29.33 -8.14 41.33
C SER A 417 27.83 -8.22 41.57
N THR A 418 27.11 -7.10 41.46
CA THR A 418 25.68 -7.02 41.76
C THR A 418 24.94 -6.39 40.58
N VAL A 419 23.84 -7.01 40.18
CA VAL A 419 22.86 -6.43 39.27
C VAL A 419 21.60 -6.15 40.06
N THR A 420 21.14 -4.90 40.07
CA THR A 420 19.93 -4.50 40.79
C THR A 420 18.82 -4.16 39.80
N ILE A 421 17.65 -4.80 39.93
CA ILE A 421 16.44 -4.42 39.21
C ILE A 421 15.63 -3.49 40.14
N ASP A 422 15.40 -2.26 39.70
CA ASP A 422 14.77 -1.20 40.51
C ASP A 422 13.80 -0.36 39.65
N ALA A 423 13.19 0.67 40.24
CA ALA A 423 12.38 1.68 39.55
C ALA A 423 11.19 1.15 38.71
N GLY A 424 10.63 0.00 39.09
CA GLY A 424 9.55 -0.68 38.39
C GLY A 424 9.99 -1.48 37.16
N ALA A 425 11.29 -1.60 36.90
CA ALA A 425 11.82 -2.31 35.74
C ALA A 425 11.51 -3.82 35.77
N THR A 426 11.39 -4.41 34.58
CA THR A 426 11.30 -5.88 34.43
C THR A 426 12.46 -6.39 33.59
N LEU A 427 13.26 -7.31 34.15
CA LEU A 427 14.26 -8.05 33.38
C LEU A 427 13.64 -9.34 32.86
N HIS A 428 13.65 -9.51 31.54
CA HIS A 428 13.24 -10.74 30.89
C HIS A 428 14.47 -11.56 30.49
N ILE A 429 14.53 -12.82 30.93
CA ILE A 429 15.56 -13.77 30.52
C ILE A 429 14.92 -14.82 29.62
N LEU A 430 15.36 -14.88 28.36
CA LEU A 430 14.78 -15.77 27.35
C LEU A 430 15.31 -17.22 27.45
N PRO A 431 14.58 -18.20 26.89
CA PRO A 431 14.97 -19.60 26.88
C PRO A 431 16.39 -19.85 26.36
N GLY A 432 17.17 -20.69 27.06
CA GLY A 432 18.53 -21.07 26.66
C GLY A 432 19.63 -20.08 27.05
N VAL A 433 19.29 -18.97 27.71
CA VAL A 433 20.29 -18.06 28.26
C VAL A 433 21.05 -18.70 29.42
N THR A 434 22.37 -18.64 29.34
CA THR A 434 23.28 -18.88 30.47
C THR A 434 23.74 -17.55 31.09
N VAL A 435 23.58 -17.43 32.41
CA VAL A 435 24.08 -16.35 33.26
C VAL A 435 25.18 -16.91 34.17
N ARG A 436 26.37 -16.32 34.11
CA ARG A 436 27.57 -16.73 34.84
C ARG A 436 27.94 -15.69 35.88
N PHE A 437 28.14 -16.11 37.12
CA PHE A 437 28.50 -15.22 38.23
C PHE A 437 29.99 -15.33 38.51
N ALA A 438 30.70 -14.19 38.53
CA ALA A 438 32.09 -14.16 38.98
C ALA A 438 32.19 -14.65 40.44
N PRO A 439 33.29 -15.34 40.83
CA PRO A 439 33.47 -15.74 42.21
C PRO A 439 33.37 -14.54 43.17
N GLY A 440 32.52 -14.65 44.19
CA GLY A 440 32.22 -13.61 45.18
C GLY A 440 31.08 -12.66 44.80
N ALA A 441 30.51 -12.74 43.59
CA ALA A 441 29.40 -11.90 43.15
C ALA A 441 28.19 -12.00 44.10
N ASP A 442 27.49 -10.88 44.31
CA ASP A 442 26.33 -10.84 45.21
C ASP A 442 25.09 -11.47 44.57
N GLY A 443 24.94 -11.36 43.25
CA GLY A 443 23.81 -11.91 42.51
C GLY A 443 22.96 -10.89 41.77
N ILE A 444 21.76 -11.35 41.39
CA ILE A 444 20.68 -10.49 40.88
C ILE A 444 19.79 -10.09 42.06
N VAL A 445 19.71 -8.80 42.36
CA VAL A 445 18.86 -8.23 43.43
C VAL A 445 17.64 -7.56 42.81
N VAL A 446 16.46 -8.10 43.05
CA VAL A 446 15.18 -7.51 42.64
C VAL A 446 14.65 -6.67 43.79
N LYS A 447 14.83 -5.34 43.70
CA LYS A 447 14.54 -4.41 44.80
C LYS A 447 13.17 -3.73 44.65
N ASP A 448 12.87 -3.16 43.50
CA ASP A 448 11.55 -2.60 43.21
C ASP A 448 11.23 -2.82 41.72
N GLY A 449 11.14 -4.08 41.33
CA GLY A 449 10.95 -4.49 39.95
C GLY A 449 10.58 -5.95 39.87
N ALA A 450 10.72 -6.55 38.70
CA ALA A 450 10.47 -7.97 38.48
C ALA A 450 11.56 -8.65 37.65
N LEU A 451 11.73 -9.95 37.91
CA LEU A 451 12.52 -10.85 37.10
C LEU A 451 11.61 -11.91 36.50
N ILE A 452 11.58 -11.99 35.18
CA ILE A 452 10.82 -12.98 34.42
C ILE A 452 11.80 -13.84 33.63
N ALA A 453 12.17 -14.99 34.18
CA ALA A 453 12.99 -16.00 33.53
C ALA A 453 12.12 -17.19 33.15
N ARG A 454 11.77 -17.30 31.86
CA ARG A 454 10.90 -18.37 31.34
C ARG A 454 11.65 -19.20 30.31
N GLY A 455 12.19 -20.33 30.74
CA GLY A 455 12.83 -21.32 29.90
C GLY A 455 11.84 -22.07 29.00
N ALA A 456 12.38 -22.93 28.14
CA ALA A 456 11.61 -23.92 27.38
C ALA A 456 12.10 -25.33 27.73
N VAL A 457 11.34 -26.35 27.33
CA VAL A 457 11.65 -27.77 27.57
C VAL A 457 13.08 -28.14 27.17
N ASP A 458 13.52 -27.67 26.01
CA ASP A 458 14.79 -27.95 25.37
C ASP A 458 15.80 -26.80 25.51
N GLN A 459 15.38 -25.69 26.11
CA GLN A 459 16.16 -24.47 26.27
C GLN A 459 16.00 -23.92 27.69
N VAL A 460 16.55 -24.67 28.66
CA VAL A 460 16.60 -24.27 30.07
C VAL A 460 17.50 -23.05 30.25
N ILE A 461 17.10 -22.12 31.12
CA ILE A 461 17.94 -20.97 31.51
C ILE A 461 18.88 -21.42 32.63
N VAL A 462 20.18 -21.14 32.52
CA VAL A 462 21.18 -21.64 33.48
C VAL A 462 21.82 -20.48 34.24
N PHE A 463 21.83 -20.56 35.56
CA PHE A 463 22.56 -19.67 36.47
C PHE A 463 23.70 -20.49 37.12
N THR A 464 24.96 -20.14 36.84
CA THR A 464 26.12 -20.92 37.28
C THR A 464 27.36 -20.06 37.53
N SER A 465 28.45 -20.66 38.01
CA SER A 465 29.71 -19.97 38.24
C SER A 465 30.44 -19.62 36.94
N ALA A 466 31.11 -18.47 36.93
CA ALA A 466 32.07 -18.09 35.88
C ALA A 466 33.43 -18.78 36.05
N SER A 467 33.68 -19.45 37.19
CA SER A 467 34.92 -20.18 37.46
C SER A 467 35.16 -21.29 36.43
N ALA A 468 36.43 -21.54 36.11
CA ALA A 468 36.84 -22.68 35.28
C ALA A 468 36.68 -24.03 36.03
N ARG A 469 36.60 -23.98 37.37
CA ARG A 469 36.31 -25.12 38.24
C ARG A 469 35.24 -24.68 39.23
N PRO A 470 33.95 -24.74 38.83
CA PRO A 470 32.86 -24.32 39.69
C PRO A 470 32.83 -25.09 41.01
N LEU A 471 32.67 -24.38 42.11
CA LEU A 471 32.46 -24.95 43.44
C LEU A 471 31.14 -24.42 44.04
N PRO A 472 30.42 -25.24 44.83
CA PRO A 472 29.30 -24.75 45.61
C PRO A 472 29.72 -23.57 46.50
N GLY A 473 29.03 -22.44 46.35
CA GLY A 473 29.34 -21.21 47.10
C GLY A 473 30.27 -20.24 46.38
N ASP A 474 30.58 -20.48 45.10
CA ASP A 474 31.39 -19.56 44.30
C ASP A 474 30.81 -18.15 44.28
N PHE A 475 29.48 -17.99 44.29
CA PHE A 475 28.80 -16.68 44.37
C PHE A 475 27.70 -16.73 45.45
N LYS A 476 27.30 -15.57 45.97
CA LYS A 476 26.48 -15.50 47.19
C LYS A 476 25.04 -15.96 46.96
N VAL A 477 24.32 -15.30 46.06
CA VAL A 477 22.93 -15.64 45.73
C VAL A 477 22.73 -15.57 44.23
N ALA A 478 22.02 -16.49 43.60
CA ALA A 478 21.71 -16.33 42.17
C ALA A 478 20.66 -15.22 41.98
N VAL A 479 19.56 -15.32 42.73
CA VAL A 479 18.42 -14.42 42.65
C VAL A 479 17.93 -14.05 44.05
N GLN A 480 17.88 -12.74 44.36
CA GLN A 480 17.45 -12.21 45.64
C GLN A 480 16.26 -11.23 45.49
N MET A 481 15.11 -11.56 46.09
CA MET A 481 13.94 -10.68 46.15
C MET A 481 13.98 -9.81 47.40
N ARG A 482 13.82 -8.51 47.21
CA ARG A 482 13.72 -7.46 48.24
C ARG A 482 12.64 -6.44 47.88
N THR A 483 11.52 -6.91 47.33
CA THR A 483 10.46 -6.04 46.79
C THR A 483 9.41 -5.69 47.84
N LYS A 484 8.87 -4.46 47.76
CA LYS A 484 7.88 -3.94 48.71
C LYS A 484 6.44 -4.33 48.33
N ALA A 485 6.12 -4.22 47.04
CA ALA A 485 4.89 -4.68 46.38
C ALA A 485 5.07 -4.49 44.87
N GLY A 486 4.62 -5.41 44.02
CA GLY A 486 4.83 -5.30 42.56
C GLY A 486 4.48 -6.58 41.81
N PRO A 487 4.71 -6.63 40.49
CA PRO A 487 4.50 -7.84 39.69
C PRO A 487 5.30 -9.02 40.25
N THR A 488 4.67 -10.19 40.34
CA THR A 488 5.30 -11.42 40.82
C THR A 488 6.42 -11.82 39.87
N SER A 489 7.62 -12.01 40.42
CA SER A 489 8.75 -12.56 39.64
C SER A 489 8.49 -14.04 39.35
N LEU A 490 8.90 -14.50 38.18
CA LEU A 490 8.68 -15.88 37.71
C LEU A 490 10.01 -16.49 37.30
N LEU A 491 10.33 -17.65 37.88
CA LEU A 491 11.46 -18.49 37.50
C LEU A 491 10.91 -19.85 37.03
N GLU A 492 10.76 -20.00 35.71
CA GLU A 492 10.18 -21.17 35.09
C GLU A 492 11.23 -21.88 34.23
N ARG A 493 11.39 -23.20 34.41
CA ARG A 493 12.34 -24.03 33.61
C ARG A 493 13.75 -23.46 33.61
N ILE A 494 14.27 -23.28 34.82
CA ILE A 494 15.60 -22.75 35.09
C ILE A 494 16.48 -23.79 35.80
N LYS A 495 17.80 -23.64 35.71
CA LYS A 495 18.77 -24.37 36.52
C LYS A 495 19.63 -23.40 37.31
N ILE A 496 19.77 -23.59 38.61
CA ILE A 496 20.70 -22.81 39.47
C ILE A 496 21.66 -23.77 40.17
N GLU A 497 22.95 -23.55 39.98
CA GLU A 497 24.02 -24.34 40.58
C GLU A 497 25.21 -23.48 41.04
N HIS A 498 26.01 -24.01 41.96
CA HIS A 498 27.24 -23.41 42.48
C HIS A 498 27.08 -22.11 43.29
N ALA A 499 25.85 -21.70 43.61
CA ALA A 499 25.59 -20.57 44.51
C ALA A 499 25.81 -20.97 45.98
N ALA A 500 25.94 -20.00 46.88
CA ALA A 500 25.78 -20.25 48.30
C ALA A 500 24.29 -20.49 48.61
N VAL A 501 23.42 -19.60 48.12
CA VAL A 501 21.96 -19.77 48.12
C VAL A 501 21.43 -19.64 46.71
N GLY A 502 20.60 -20.58 46.26
CA GLY A 502 20.02 -20.49 44.91
C GLY A 502 19.08 -19.30 44.76
N VAL A 503 17.96 -19.31 45.50
CA VAL A 503 16.98 -18.22 45.51
C VAL A 503 16.77 -17.72 46.94
N ARG A 504 16.86 -16.41 47.16
CA ARG A 504 16.55 -15.77 48.45
C ARG A 504 15.35 -14.85 48.32
N VAL A 505 14.34 -15.02 49.16
CA VAL A 505 13.13 -14.21 49.19
C VAL A 505 13.03 -13.48 50.52
N GLY A 506 13.57 -12.27 50.60
CA GLY A 506 13.46 -11.45 51.83
C GLY A 506 12.11 -10.76 51.95
N SER A 507 11.61 -10.20 50.85
CA SER A 507 10.29 -9.60 50.78
C SER A 507 9.75 -9.68 49.35
N GLY A 508 8.42 -9.58 49.21
CA GLY A 508 7.75 -9.73 47.93
C GLY A 508 7.38 -11.18 47.62
N SER A 509 7.05 -11.45 46.36
CA SER A 509 6.63 -12.79 45.90
C SER A 509 7.42 -13.26 44.69
N VAL A 510 7.77 -14.55 44.70
CA VAL A 510 8.32 -15.25 43.53
C VAL A 510 7.63 -16.59 43.35
N GLU A 511 7.34 -16.91 42.10
CA GLU A 511 6.89 -18.23 41.67
C GLU A 511 8.05 -18.95 40.98
N VAL A 512 8.34 -20.16 41.44
CA VAL A 512 9.40 -21.02 40.91
C VAL A 512 8.75 -22.32 40.44
N LEU A 513 8.85 -22.60 39.15
CA LEU A 513 8.15 -23.69 38.49
C LEU A 513 9.11 -24.49 37.61
N SER A 514 9.04 -25.83 37.66
CA SER A 514 9.86 -26.69 36.79
C SER A 514 11.37 -26.37 36.85
N ALA A 515 11.88 -25.95 38.00
CA ALA A 515 13.28 -25.57 38.19
C ALA A 515 14.16 -26.74 38.67
N ASP A 516 15.45 -26.69 38.38
CA ASP A 516 16.49 -27.54 39.00
C ASP A 516 17.45 -26.65 39.80
N ILE A 517 17.29 -26.63 41.11
CA ILE A 517 18.17 -25.89 42.02
C ILE A 517 19.00 -26.92 42.75
N SER A 518 20.26 -27.06 42.35
CA SER A 518 21.11 -28.14 42.85
C SER A 518 22.55 -27.71 43.08
N GLU A 519 23.30 -28.50 43.88
CA GLU A 519 24.74 -28.28 44.10
C GLU A 519 25.09 -26.86 44.61
N ASN A 520 24.21 -26.27 45.42
CA ASN A 520 24.46 -25.02 46.16
C ASN A 520 24.98 -25.32 47.57
N LEU A 521 25.79 -24.41 48.15
CA LEU A 521 26.51 -24.66 49.40
C LEU A 521 25.62 -24.66 50.65
N GLN A 522 24.76 -23.66 50.81
CA GLN A 522 24.02 -23.39 52.06
C GLN A 522 22.53 -23.73 51.94
N ALA A 523 21.88 -23.33 50.85
CA ALA A 523 20.49 -23.67 50.63
C ALA A 523 20.10 -23.65 49.14
N GLY A 524 19.08 -24.43 48.79
CA GLY A 524 18.40 -24.28 47.51
C GLY A 524 17.60 -22.99 47.47
N VAL A 525 16.67 -22.85 48.42
CA VAL A 525 15.83 -21.66 48.58
C VAL A 525 15.80 -21.19 50.03
N GLU A 526 15.91 -19.89 50.25
CA GLU A 526 15.83 -19.25 51.56
C GLU A 526 14.73 -18.18 51.55
N VAL A 527 13.77 -18.28 52.46
CA VAL A 527 12.67 -17.32 52.62
C VAL A 527 12.79 -16.64 53.98
N LEU A 528 12.91 -15.32 53.98
CA LEU A 528 13.16 -14.49 55.17
C LEU A 528 12.04 -13.45 55.33
N ASP A 529 12.06 -12.73 56.44
CA ASP A 529 11.19 -11.60 56.78
C ASP A 529 9.72 -11.79 56.35
N THR A 530 9.29 -11.19 55.24
CA THR A 530 7.91 -11.26 54.74
C THR A 530 7.81 -11.86 53.33
N GLY A 531 8.85 -12.58 52.91
CA GLY A 531 8.92 -13.22 51.60
C GLY A 531 7.83 -14.27 51.38
N VAL A 532 7.32 -14.33 50.15
CA VAL A 532 6.32 -15.31 49.72
C VAL A 532 6.90 -16.15 48.59
N LEU A 533 6.93 -17.47 48.79
CA LEU A 533 7.41 -18.44 47.82
C LEU A 533 6.29 -19.40 47.42
N LYS A 534 6.09 -19.54 46.11
CA LYS A 534 5.40 -20.69 45.52
C LYS A 534 6.44 -21.50 44.75
N LEU A 535 6.68 -22.74 45.17
CA LEU A 535 7.60 -23.66 44.52
C LEU A 535 6.84 -24.90 44.06
N SER A 536 6.82 -25.14 42.76
CA SER A 536 6.12 -26.29 42.19
C SER A 536 6.89 -27.02 41.10
N GLU A 537 6.65 -28.33 41.00
CA GLU A 537 7.18 -29.20 39.93
C GLU A 537 8.71 -29.11 39.76
N SER A 538 9.44 -28.77 40.82
CA SER A 538 10.86 -28.44 40.78
C SER A 538 11.71 -29.48 41.51
N ARG A 539 12.99 -29.58 41.16
CA ARG A 539 14.01 -30.38 41.85
C ARG A 539 14.88 -29.49 42.71
N ILE A 540 15.00 -29.81 44.01
CA ILE A 540 15.89 -29.15 44.97
C ILE A 540 16.80 -30.22 45.60
N ALA A 541 18.07 -30.29 45.20
CA ALA A 541 18.92 -31.42 45.59
C ALA A 541 20.42 -31.13 45.71
N GLY A 542 21.13 -31.94 46.49
CA GLY A 542 22.59 -31.91 46.58
C GLY A 542 23.15 -30.87 47.55
N HIS A 543 22.33 -30.25 48.40
CA HIS A 543 22.76 -29.28 49.42
C HIS A 543 23.24 -30.00 50.69
N ARG A 544 24.31 -30.80 50.60
CA ARG A 544 24.71 -31.77 51.65
C ARG A 544 25.07 -31.17 53.02
N GLY A 545 25.44 -29.89 53.07
CA GLY A 545 25.71 -29.14 54.31
C GLY A 545 24.60 -28.17 54.72
N GLY A 546 23.47 -28.18 54.01
CA GLY A 546 22.47 -27.11 54.03
C GLY A 546 21.03 -27.60 53.92
N GLY A 547 20.09 -26.66 53.88
CA GLY A 547 18.66 -26.94 53.73
C GLY A 547 18.21 -26.89 52.27
N GLY A 548 17.29 -27.75 51.86
CA GLY A 548 16.60 -27.62 50.58
C GLY A 548 15.82 -26.32 50.54
N VAL A 549 14.88 -26.17 51.47
CA VAL A 549 14.13 -24.92 51.70
C VAL A 549 14.27 -24.49 53.16
N THR A 550 14.79 -23.28 53.39
CA THR A 550 14.93 -22.69 54.72
C THR A 550 14.00 -21.48 54.85
N VAL A 551 13.25 -21.39 55.95
CA VAL A 551 12.25 -20.34 56.19
C VAL A 551 12.49 -19.71 57.55
N GLN A 552 12.52 -18.38 57.62
CA GLN A 552 12.70 -17.61 58.86
C GLN A 552 11.75 -16.42 58.91
N GLY A 553 11.60 -15.81 60.10
CA GLY A 553 10.77 -14.61 60.28
C GLY A 553 9.27 -14.90 60.12
N PHE A 554 8.64 -14.26 59.14
CA PHE A 554 7.23 -14.38 58.77
C PHE A 554 7.05 -14.82 57.31
N GLY A 555 8.03 -15.54 56.75
CA GLY A 555 7.95 -16.08 55.39
C GLY A 555 6.71 -16.95 55.18
N GLN A 556 6.17 -16.95 53.97
CA GLN A 556 5.05 -17.80 53.55
C GLN A 556 5.51 -18.69 52.41
N VAL A 557 5.34 -20.01 52.58
CA VAL A 557 5.89 -20.99 51.64
C VAL A 557 4.84 -22.04 51.30
N LEU A 558 4.63 -22.23 50.00
CA LEU A 558 3.83 -23.30 49.42
C LEU A 558 4.72 -24.17 48.53
N LEU A 559 4.86 -25.45 48.88
CA LEU A 559 5.62 -26.44 48.12
C LEU A 559 4.66 -27.50 47.57
N ARG A 560 4.64 -27.71 46.25
CA ARG A 560 3.79 -28.72 45.60
C ARG A 560 4.51 -29.50 44.51
N ARG A 561 4.41 -30.83 44.53
CA ARG A 561 4.90 -31.72 43.47
C ARG A 561 6.39 -31.56 43.16
N ASN A 562 7.18 -31.19 44.16
CA ASN A 562 8.62 -31.04 44.02
C ASN A 562 9.34 -32.34 44.34
N HIS A 563 10.56 -32.49 43.82
CA HIS A 563 11.55 -33.46 44.25
C HIS A 563 12.58 -32.77 45.15
N ILE A 564 12.50 -32.98 46.46
CA ILE A 564 13.42 -32.41 47.46
C ILE A 564 14.17 -33.54 48.15
N SER A 565 15.43 -33.77 47.79
CA SER A 565 16.23 -34.92 48.25
C SER A 565 17.72 -34.59 48.33
N ASP A 566 18.52 -35.49 48.91
CA ASP A 566 20.00 -35.36 48.96
C ASP A 566 20.51 -34.04 49.57
N ASN A 567 19.73 -33.46 50.48
CA ASN A 567 20.04 -32.24 51.23
C ASN A 567 20.37 -32.60 52.68
N GLY A 568 21.07 -31.72 53.40
CA GLY A 568 21.27 -31.88 54.85
C GLY A 568 19.93 -31.89 55.60
N TRP A 569 19.02 -31.00 55.20
CA TRP A 569 17.61 -31.00 55.59
C TRP A 569 16.73 -30.77 54.37
N ALA A 570 15.55 -31.38 54.31
CA ALA A 570 14.59 -31.11 53.25
C ALA A 570 13.95 -29.74 53.43
N VAL A 571 13.39 -29.48 54.63
CA VAL A 571 12.77 -28.20 54.99
C VAL A 571 13.16 -27.80 56.40
N VAL A 572 13.64 -26.58 56.57
CA VAL A 572 13.96 -25.98 57.87
C VAL A 572 13.07 -24.76 58.07
N ASN A 573 12.06 -24.86 58.94
CA ASN A 573 11.15 -23.77 59.26
C ASN A 573 11.42 -23.20 60.67
N TYR A 574 12.06 -22.05 60.72
CA TYR A 574 12.19 -21.21 61.91
C TYR A 574 11.28 -19.96 61.86
N SER A 575 10.34 -19.93 60.92
CA SER A 575 9.37 -18.84 60.83
C SER A 575 8.20 -19.05 61.79
N ARG A 576 7.36 -18.01 61.93
CA ARG A 576 6.12 -18.09 62.71
C ARG A 576 4.95 -18.70 61.94
N ASN A 577 5.09 -18.91 60.64
CA ASN A 577 4.04 -19.46 59.80
C ASN A 577 4.31 -20.94 59.51
N PRO A 578 3.27 -21.79 59.41
CA PRO A 578 3.44 -23.14 58.93
C PRO A 578 3.89 -23.14 57.46
N VAL A 579 4.75 -24.10 57.11
CA VAL A 579 5.10 -24.37 55.70
C VAL A 579 4.15 -25.43 55.16
N ASP A 580 3.42 -25.11 54.10
CA ASP A 580 2.57 -26.09 53.41
C ASP A 580 3.40 -26.86 52.38
N ALA A 581 3.81 -28.07 52.74
CA ALA A 581 4.69 -28.94 51.96
C ALA A 581 4.04 -30.29 51.57
N ARG A 582 2.72 -30.32 51.43
CA ARG A 582 1.98 -31.49 50.96
C ARG A 582 2.30 -31.85 49.50
N GLU A 583 2.11 -33.12 49.15
CA GLU A 583 2.28 -33.63 47.78
C GLU A 583 3.69 -33.43 47.19
N ASN A 584 4.75 -33.60 48.00
CA ASN A 584 6.15 -33.57 47.52
C ASN A 584 6.80 -34.95 47.62
N TRP A 585 7.84 -35.16 46.79
CA TRP A 585 8.72 -36.32 46.84
C TRP A 585 9.99 -35.98 47.61
N TRP A 586 10.29 -36.78 48.63
CA TRP A 586 11.38 -36.52 49.59
C TRP A 586 12.59 -37.44 49.38
N GLY A 587 12.71 -38.07 48.20
CA GLY A 587 13.65 -39.17 47.93
C GLY A 587 13.13 -40.55 48.34
N THR A 588 12.07 -40.61 49.15
CA THR A 588 11.40 -41.85 49.58
C THR A 588 9.93 -41.56 49.93
N ALA A 589 9.08 -42.57 49.84
CA ALA A 589 7.68 -42.51 50.26
C ALA A 589 7.51 -42.40 51.80
N SER A 590 8.57 -42.67 52.56
CA SER A 590 8.56 -42.58 54.04
C SER A 590 9.80 -41.83 54.53
N PRO A 591 9.85 -40.50 54.40
CA PRO A 591 11.03 -39.71 54.74
C PRO A 591 11.25 -39.64 56.25
N PRO A 592 12.50 -39.76 56.73
CA PRO A 592 12.81 -39.66 58.14
C PRO A 592 12.49 -38.25 58.67
N GLU A 593 11.97 -38.18 59.90
CA GLU A 593 11.57 -36.91 60.52
C GLU A 593 12.74 -35.92 60.68
N SER A 594 13.96 -36.43 60.80
CA SER A 594 15.18 -35.63 60.92
C SER A 594 15.46 -34.71 59.73
N LEU A 595 14.81 -34.93 58.58
CA LEU A 595 14.91 -34.04 57.41
C LEU A 595 14.10 -32.75 57.56
N PHE A 596 13.24 -32.66 58.58
CA PHE A 596 12.32 -31.55 58.78
C PHE A 596 12.56 -30.89 60.13
N VAL A 597 12.53 -29.56 60.14
CA VAL A 597 12.63 -28.76 61.37
C VAL A 597 11.48 -27.76 61.41
N GLY A 598 10.79 -27.66 62.55
CA GLY A 598 9.70 -26.73 62.76
C GLY A 598 8.35 -27.19 62.22
N ASP A 599 7.42 -26.24 62.07
CA ASP A 599 6.04 -26.51 61.65
C ASP A 599 5.95 -26.68 60.11
N VAL A 600 5.95 -27.93 59.65
CA VAL A 600 5.94 -28.30 58.23
C VAL A 600 4.84 -29.34 57.99
N ASP A 601 3.80 -28.95 57.26
CA ASP A 601 2.74 -29.86 56.82
C ASP A 601 3.22 -30.67 55.62
N ARG A 602 3.53 -31.94 55.86
CA ARG A 602 4.06 -32.90 54.88
C ARG A 602 3.06 -34.01 54.53
N ALA A 603 1.75 -33.75 54.69
CA ALA A 603 0.72 -34.74 54.36
C ALA A 603 0.80 -35.17 52.88
N ASP A 604 0.35 -36.39 52.62
CA ASP A 604 0.26 -36.98 51.27
C ASP A 604 1.58 -36.92 50.48
N PRO A 605 2.70 -37.46 51.03
CA PRO A 605 3.95 -37.53 50.27
C PRO A 605 3.74 -38.35 48.99
N LEU A 606 4.41 -37.93 47.91
CA LEU A 606 4.37 -38.69 46.66
C LEU A 606 4.98 -40.09 46.92
N THR A 607 4.39 -41.12 46.30
CA THR A 607 4.84 -42.52 46.44
C THR A 607 5.76 -42.97 45.30
N VAL A 608 5.80 -42.19 44.23
CA VAL A 608 6.66 -42.39 43.06
C VAL A 608 7.39 -41.09 42.80
N GLU A 609 8.67 -41.19 42.44
CA GLU A 609 9.45 -40.05 42.00
C GLU A 609 8.75 -39.36 40.81
N PRO A 610 8.39 -38.07 40.92
CA PRO A 610 7.74 -37.37 39.83
C PRO A 610 8.67 -37.30 38.63
N SER A 611 8.16 -37.65 37.45
CA SER A 611 8.91 -37.51 36.21
C SER A 611 9.21 -36.04 35.95
N LEU A 612 10.48 -35.63 36.10
CA LEU A 612 10.97 -34.29 35.74
C LEU A 612 11.05 -34.09 34.21
N GLY A 613 10.38 -34.93 33.43
CA GLY A 613 10.44 -34.96 31.97
C GLY A 613 9.55 -33.89 31.31
N PRO A 614 9.73 -33.64 30.00
CA PRO A 614 8.95 -32.64 29.28
C PRO A 614 7.47 -32.95 29.32
N ARG A 615 6.66 -32.06 29.89
CA ARG A 615 5.30 -31.85 29.43
C ARG A 615 5.26 -30.63 28.53
#